data_AF-A0AAV5W8M5-F1
#
_entry.id   AF-A0AAV5W8M5-F1
#
_cell.length_a   1.000
_cell.length_b   1.000
_cell.length_c   1.000
_cell.angle_alpha   90.00
_cell.angle_beta   90.00
_cell.angle_gamma   90.00
#
_symmetry.space_group_name_H-M   'P 1'
#
loop_
_entity.id
_entity.type
_entity.pdbx_description
1 polymer ?
#
loop_
_entity_poly.entity_id
_entity_poly.type
_entity_poly.pdbx_seq_one_letter_code
_entity_poly.pdbx_strand_id
1 'polypeptide(L)'
;EICGICLNPSPLFILLRNCSHCVCIPCLHFHLKFWIVHRQKARIKCPFDNCVERIHENDIKAVLDSDEEILDVITPADERSALQYQHDKHVITYALGGEDRIRRCPLCKAIYSEVRGCHLVVCANTRCKTRFC
;
A
#
# COMPACT_ATOMS: atom_id res chain seq x y z
N GLU A 1 7.91 -22.60 -9.46
CA GLU A 1 7.73 -23.19 -8.11
C GLU A 1 6.24 -23.49 -7.87
N ILE A 2 5.90 -24.23 -6.80
CA ILE A 2 4.51 -24.45 -6.39
C ILE A 2 4.10 -23.33 -5.42
N CYS A 3 2.98 -22.67 -5.68
CA CYS A 3 2.43 -21.65 -4.78
C CYS A 3 1.91 -22.29 -3.50
N GLY A 4 2.32 -21.81 -2.32
CA GLY A 4 1.82 -22.35 -1.06
C GLY A 4 0.39 -21.93 -0.68
N ILE A 5 -0.28 -21.11 -1.51
CA ILE A 5 -1.69 -20.71 -1.32
C ILE A 5 -2.62 -21.55 -2.20
N CYS A 6 -2.43 -21.54 -3.53
CA CYS A 6 -3.29 -22.28 -4.44
C CYS A 6 -2.80 -23.70 -4.78
N LEU A 7 -1.61 -24.08 -4.29
CA LEU A 7 -0.97 -25.38 -4.52
C LEU A 7 -0.73 -25.73 -6.00
N ASN A 8 -0.83 -24.75 -6.90
CA ASN A 8 -0.57 -24.92 -8.32
C ASN A 8 0.84 -24.43 -8.70
N PRO A 9 1.46 -25.04 -9.73
CA PRO A 9 2.69 -24.51 -10.31
C PRO A 9 2.43 -23.16 -10.96
N SER A 10 3.36 -22.22 -10.78
CA SER A 10 3.30 -20.94 -11.46
C SER A 10 4.69 -20.51 -11.94
N PRO A 11 4.80 -19.93 -13.15
CA PRO A 11 6.04 -19.31 -13.61
C PRO A 11 6.30 -17.95 -12.96
N LEU A 12 5.26 -17.30 -12.42
CA LEU A 12 5.33 -16.00 -11.78
C LEU A 12 5.11 -16.16 -10.28
N PHE A 13 6.19 -16.06 -9.51
CA PHE A 13 6.17 -16.21 -8.07
C PHE A 13 7.10 -15.21 -7.39
N ILE A 14 6.85 -14.98 -6.11
CA ILE A 14 7.67 -14.14 -5.26
C ILE A 14 7.89 -14.85 -3.92
N LEU A 15 9.09 -14.72 -3.39
CA LEU A 15 9.43 -15.05 -2.01
C LEU A 15 9.28 -13.79 -1.18
N LEU A 16 8.30 -13.78 -0.28
CA LEU A 16 8.03 -12.61 0.57
C LEU A 16 9.24 -12.30 1.46
N ARG A 17 9.73 -11.06 1.46
CA ARG A 17 10.99 -10.70 2.13
C ARG A 17 10.99 -10.95 3.63
N ASN A 18 9.86 -10.70 4.29
CA ASN A 18 9.79 -10.74 5.75
C ASN A 18 9.60 -12.16 6.32
N CYS A 19 9.12 -13.11 5.53
CA CYS A 19 8.77 -14.46 6.02
C CYS A 19 9.16 -15.61 5.08
N SER A 20 9.76 -15.31 3.93
CA SER A 20 10.21 -16.25 2.91
C SER A 20 9.13 -17.19 2.34
N HIS A 21 7.85 -16.95 2.63
CA HIS A 21 6.76 -17.71 2.03
C HIS A 21 6.69 -17.48 0.52
N CYS A 22 6.58 -18.58 -0.23
CA CYS A 22 6.43 -18.56 -1.68
C CYS A 22 4.96 -18.43 -2.08
N VAL A 23 4.64 -17.38 -2.84
CA VAL A 23 3.29 -17.09 -3.34
C VAL A 23 3.38 -16.78 -4.83
N CYS A 24 2.49 -17.34 -5.65
CA CYS A 24 2.39 -16.90 -7.04
C CYS A 24 1.79 -15.50 -7.13
N ILE A 25 2.21 -14.72 -8.12
CA ILE A 25 1.76 -13.35 -8.28
C ILE A 25 0.22 -13.24 -8.39
N PRO A 26 -0.52 -14.13 -9.09
CA PRO A 26 -1.98 -14.08 -9.11
C PRO A 26 -2.64 -14.18 -7.72
N CYS A 27 -2.18 -15.11 -6.87
CA CYS A 27 -2.71 -15.25 -5.51
C CYS A 27 -2.39 -14.03 -4.65
N LEU A 28 -1.16 -13.52 -4.76
CA LEU A 28 -0.76 -12.34 -4.01
C LEU A 28 -1.53 -11.10 -4.47
N HIS A 29 -1.71 -10.90 -5.77
CA HIS A 29 -2.51 -9.81 -6.33
C HIS A 29 -3.97 -9.87 -5.85
N PHE A 30 -4.61 -11.04 -5.90
CA PHE A 30 -5.97 -11.23 -5.37
C PHE A 30 -6.08 -10.85 -3.89
N HIS A 31 -5.13 -11.31 -3.08
CA HIS A 31 -5.05 -10.95 -1.66
C HIS A 31 -4.88 -9.45 -1.45
N LEU A 32 -3.93 -8.82 -2.15
CA LEU A 32 -3.68 -7.38 -2.07
C LEU A 32 -4.93 -6.58 -2.46
N LYS A 33 -5.55 -6.91 -3.60
CA LYS A 33 -6.78 -6.26 -4.07
C LYS A 33 -7.89 -6.33 -3.02
N PHE A 34 -8.09 -7.49 -2.38
CA PHE A 34 -9.07 -7.64 -1.31
C PHE A 34 -8.79 -6.70 -0.12
N TRP A 35 -7.54 -6.65 0.34
CA TRP A 35 -7.18 -5.84 1.50
C TRP A 35 -7.12 -4.34 1.22
N ILE A 36 -6.73 -3.95 0.01
CA ILE A 36 -6.69 -2.56 -0.44
C ILE A 36 -8.12 -2.05 -0.67
N VAL A 37 -8.89 -2.72 -1.53
CA VAL A 37 -10.20 -2.21 -1.98
C VAL A 37 -11.29 -2.45 -0.94
N HIS A 38 -11.42 -3.68 -0.42
CA HIS A 38 -12.54 -4.04 0.44
C HIS A 38 -12.28 -3.79 1.93
N ARG A 39 -11.03 -3.89 2.37
CA ARG A 39 -10.68 -3.69 3.79
C ARG A 39 -9.99 -2.36 4.09
N GLN A 40 -9.58 -1.62 3.06
CA GLN A 40 -8.91 -0.31 3.17
C GLN A 40 -7.76 -0.32 4.17
N LYS A 41 -6.91 -1.36 4.10
CA LYS A 41 -5.80 -1.55 5.05
C LYS A 41 -4.47 -1.11 4.46
N ALA A 42 -3.77 -0.27 5.21
CA ALA A 42 -2.38 0.12 4.94
C ALA A 42 -1.35 -0.99 5.25
N ARG A 43 -1.66 -1.85 6.22
CA ARG A 43 -0.73 -2.88 6.73
C ARG A 43 -1.32 -4.24 6.48
N ILE A 44 -0.90 -4.86 5.38
CA ILE A 44 -1.45 -6.13 4.90
C ILE A 44 -0.55 -7.28 5.39
N LYS A 45 -1.16 -8.28 6.02
CA LYS A 45 -0.45 -9.49 6.48
C LYS A 45 -0.16 -10.42 5.31
N CYS A 46 0.83 -11.29 5.51
CA CYS A 46 1.06 -12.45 4.65
C CYS A 46 -0.25 -13.24 4.44
N PRO A 47 -0.52 -13.80 3.24
CA PRO A 47 -1.72 -14.58 2.97
C PRO A 47 -1.76 -15.97 3.63
N PHE A 48 -0.68 -16.42 4.27
CA PHE A 48 -0.67 -17.68 5.02
C PHE A 48 -1.31 -17.48 6.41
N ASP A 49 -2.29 -18.31 6.75
CA ASP A 49 -3.08 -18.17 7.99
C ASP A 49 -2.23 -18.21 9.27
N ASN A 50 -1.15 -19.01 9.26
CA ASN A 50 -0.25 -19.17 10.41
C ASN A 50 0.87 -18.11 10.44
N CYS A 51 0.90 -17.17 9.50
CA CYS A 51 1.94 -16.16 9.40
C CYS A 51 1.48 -14.82 9.97
N VAL A 52 2.20 -14.31 10.96
CA VAL A 52 1.91 -13.01 11.58
C VAL A 52 2.56 -11.83 10.87
N GLU A 53 3.51 -12.12 9.98
CA GLU A 53 4.32 -11.11 9.30
C GLU A 53 3.51 -10.28 8.30
N ARG A 54 3.93 -9.03 8.16
CA ARG A 54 3.40 -8.12 7.13
C ARG A 54 4.11 -8.34 5.82
N ILE A 55 3.40 -8.16 4.72
CA ILE A 55 4.02 -8.09 3.39
C ILE A 55 4.88 -6.83 3.37
N HIS A 56 6.12 -6.95 2.90
CA HIS A 56 7.03 -5.82 2.79
C HIS A 56 6.53 -4.86 1.69
N GLU A 57 6.64 -3.54 1.89
CA GLU A 57 6.09 -2.56 0.93
C GLU A 57 6.69 -2.71 -0.48
N ASN A 58 7.98 -3.06 -0.59
CA ASN A 58 8.60 -3.35 -1.90
C ASN A 58 8.02 -4.58 -2.59
N ASP A 59 7.51 -5.57 -1.85
CA ASP A 59 6.86 -6.74 -2.44
C ASP A 59 5.46 -6.37 -2.95
N ILE A 60 4.75 -5.48 -2.24
CA ILE A 60 3.48 -4.90 -2.73
C ILE A 60 3.73 -4.11 -4.00
N LYS A 61 4.73 -3.23 -4.01
CA LYS A 61 5.11 -2.42 -5.18
C LYS A 61 5.47 -3.29 -6.37
N ALA A 62 6.30 -4.33 -6.17
CA ALA A 62 6.70 -5.23 -7.25
C ALA A 62 5.49 -5.95 -7.90
N VAL A 63 4.46 -6.28 -7.12
CA VAL A 63 3.25 -6.94 -7.65
C VAL A 63 2.31 -5.95 -8.36
N LEU A 64 2.35 -4.68 -7.98
CA LEU A 64 1.50 -3.61 -8.53
C LEU A 64 2.26 -2.69 -9.50
N ASP A 65 3.47 -3.06 -9.93
CA ASP A 65 4.38 -2.21 -10.70
C ASP A 65 3.90 -2.05 -12.15
N SER A 66 3.16 -0.98 -12.45
CA SER A 66 2.56 -0.74 -13.77
C SER A 66 3.52 -0.79 -14.95
N ASP A 67 4.81 -0.63 -14.73
CA ASP A 67 5.83 -0.65 -15.79
C ASP A 67 6.28 -2.08 -16.15
N GLU A 68 5.94 -3.07 -15.33
CA GLU A 68 6.24 -4.48 -15.59
C GLU A 68 5.17 -5.12 -16.48
N GLU A 69 5.48 -5.24 -17.77
CA GLU A 69 4.57 -5.76 -18.82
C GLU A 69 4.18 -7.22 -18.59
N ILE A 70 5.05 -8.05 -17.99
CA ILE A 70 4.73 -9.47 -17.77
C ILE A 70 3.53 -9.67 -16.84
N LEU A 71 3.20 -8.67 -16.03
CA LEU A 71 2.10 -8.71 -15.08
C LEU A 71 0.74 -8.41 -15.72
N ASP A 72 0.71 -7.89 -16.95
CA ASP A 72 -0.54 -7.60 -17.67
C ASP A 72 -1.35 -8.86 -17.98
N VAL A 73 -0.71 -10.03 -18.00
CA VAL A 73 -1.40 -11.33 -18.10
C VAL A 73 -2.27 -11.65 -16.88
N ILE A 74 -2.02 -10.96 -15.76
CA ILE A 74 -2.76 -11.12 -14.50
C ILE A 74 -3.72 -9.94 -14.32
N THR A 75 -3.22 -8.71 -14.46
CA THR A 75 -3.99 -7.49 -14.24
C THR A 75 -3.39 -6.34 -15.06
N PRO A 76 -4.22 -5.61 -15.83
CA PRO A 76 -3.75 -4.49 -16.63
C PRO A 76 -3.01 -3.39 -15.84
N ALA A 77 -2.04 -2.73 -16.47
CA ALA A 77 -1.22 -1.68 -15.88
C ALA A 77 -2.02 -0.52 -15.24
N ASP A 78 -3.17 -0.13 -15.79
CA ASP A 78 -4.02 0.93 -15.25
C ASP A 78 -4.69 0.52 -13.94
N GLU A 79 -5.18 -0.72 -13.85
CA GLU A 79 -5.73 -1.27 -12.62
C GLU A 79 -4.64 -1.42 -11.55
N ARG A 80 -3.44 -1.87 -11.93
CA ARG A 80 -2.29 -1.96 -11.00
C ARG A 80 -1.87 -0.58 -10.49
N SER A 81 -1.80 0.42 -11.36
CA SER A 81 -1.55 1.83 -10.99
C SER A 81 -2.60 2.35 -10.01
N ALA A 82 -3.87 2.05 -10.26
CA ALA A 82 -4.97 2.48 -9.40
C ALA A 82 -4.90 1.81 -8.01
N LEU A 83 -4.58 0.51 -7.95
CA LEU A 83 -4.39 -0.22 -6.69
C LEU A 83 -3.20 0.32 -5.90
N GLN A 84 -2.07 0.58 -6.57
CA GLN A 84 -0.88 1.16 -5.95
C GLN A 84 -1.20 2.54 -5.34
N TYR A 85 -1.87 3.41 -6.10
CA TYR A 85 -2.31 4.72 -5.62
C TYR A 85 -3.23 4.62 -4.40
N GLN A 86 -4.21 3.70 -4.40
CA GLN A 86 -5.10 3.48 -3.27
C GLN A 86 -4.35 2.98 -2.03
N HIS A 87 -3.43 2.03 -2.21
CA HIS A 87 -2.59 1.53 -1.13
C HIS A 87 -1.73 2.64 -0.52
N ASP A 88 -1.05 3.44 -1.35
CA ASP A 88 -0.23 4.56 -0.89
C ASP A 88 -1.06 5.59 -0.11
N LYS A 89 -2.29 5.86 -0.56
CA LYS A 89 -3.24 6.69 0.19
C LYS A 89 -3.54 6.10 1.56
N HIS A 90 -3.81 4.80 1.66
CA HIS A 90 -4.05 4.14 2.95
C HIS A 90 -2.82 4.22 3.85
N VAL A 91 -1.61 4.01 3.32
CA VAL A 91 -0.34 4.10 4.05
C VAL A 91 -0.14 5.49 4.64
N ILE A 92 -0.33 6.54 3.84
CA ILE A 92 -0.19 7.93 4.30
C ILE A 92 -1.26 8.26 5.34
N THR A 93 -2.53 7.91 5.08
CA THR A 93 -3.63 8.14 6.02
C THR A 93 -3.36 7.46 7.37
N TYR A 94 -2.88 6.22 7.35
CA TYR A 94 -2.53 5.48 8.55
C TYR A 94 -1.38 6.14 9.30
N ALA A 95 -0.32 6.57 8.60
CA ALA A 95 0.82 7.24 9.20
C ALA A 95 0.45 8.57 9.89
N LEU A 96 -0.56 9.27 9.38
CA LEU A 96 -1.11 10.49 9.97
C LEU A 96 -2.11 10.24 11.11
N GLY A 97 -2.29 8.98 11.53
CA GLY A 97 -3.14 8.62 12.67
C GLY A 97 -4.61 8.40 12.32
N GLY A 98 -4.94 8.17 11.04
CA GLY A 98 -6.29 7.91 10.56
C GLY A 98 -7.03 9.15 10.08
N GLU A 99 -8.14 8.95 9.35
CA GLU A 99 -8.86 10.04 8.68
C GLU A 99 -9.35 11.14 9.64
N ASP A 100 -9.77 10.77 10.85
CA ASP A 100 -10.27 11.71 11.86
C ASP A 100 -9.21 12.71 12.36
N ARG A 101 -7.93 12.40 12.17
CA ARG A 101 -6.80 13.24 12.59
C ARG A 101 -6.17 14.01 11.44
N ILE A 102 -6.62 13.77 10.21
CA ILE A 102 -6.08 14.43 9.02
C ILE A 102 -6.69 15.82 8.90
N ARG A 103 -5.81 16.80 8.89
CA ARG A 103 -6.10 18.19 8.53
C ARG A 103 -5.48 18.51 7.18
N ARG A 104 -5.93 19.60 6.57
CA ARG A 104 -5.45 20.06 5.26
C ARG A 104 -4.96 21.50 5.35
N CYS A 105 -3.83 21.77 4.72
CA CYS A 105 -3.36 23.14 4.54
C CYS A 105 -4.45 23.95 3.80
N PRO A 106 -4.84 25.14 4.29
CA PRO A 106 -5.92 25.91 3.69
C PRO A 106 -5.59 26.36 2.26
N LEU A 107 -4.29 26.55 1.96
CA LEU A 107 -3.82 26.97 0.64
C LEU A 107 -3.57 25.79 -0.31
N CYS A 108 -2.55 24.97 -0.05
CA CYS A 108 -2.12 23.92 -1.00
C CYS A 108 -2.80 22.56 -0.80
N LYS A 109 -3.69 22.43 0.19
CA LYS A 109 -4.42 21.19 0.54
C LYS A 109 -3.55 20.00 0.95
N ALA A 110 -2.24 20.20 1.14
CA ALA A 110 -1.36 19.18 1.71
C ALA A 110 -1.92 18.68 3.04
N ILE A 111 -1.98 17.36 3.18
CA ILE A 111 -2.47 16.69 4.38
C ILE A 111 -1.40 16.67 5.47
N TYR A 112 -1.83 16.81 6.71
CA TYR A 112 -0.98 16.73 7.90
C TYR A 112 -1.79 16.22 9.10
N SER A 113 -1.10 15.75 10.13
CA SER A 113 -1.70 15.42 11.42
C SER A 113 -1.35 16.49 12.44
N GLU A 114 -2.32 16.87 13.26
CA GLU A 114 -2.09 17.83 14.35
C GLU A 114 -1.29 17.17 15.49
N VAL A 115 -0.24 17.84 15.95
CA VAL A 115 0.49 17.44 17.15
C VAL A 115 -0.16 18.12 18.35
N ARG A 116 -0.41 17.37 19.43
CA ARG A 116 -0.98 17.94 20.65
C ARG A 116 -0.12 19.11 21.16
N GLY A 117 -0.74 20.25 21.39
CA GLY A 117 -0.08 21.44 21.94
C GLY A 117 -0.40 22.71 21.15
N CYS A 118 0.56 23.18 20.38
CA CYS A 118 0.44 24.44 19.63
C CYS A 118 -0.36 24.24 18.33
N HIS A 119 -1.40 25.06 18.13
CA HIS A 119 -2.22 25.06 16.93
C HIS A 119 -1.56 25.80 15.75
N LEU A 120 -0.40 26.44 15.96
CA LEU A 120 0.34 27.06 14.86
C LEU A 120 1.01 25.98 13.99
N VAL A 121 0.55 25.87 12.75
CA VAL A 121 1.05 24.91 11.76
C VAL A 121 1.90 25.63 10.72
N VAL A 122 3.03 25.00 10.36
CA VAL A 122 3.82 25.36 9.18
C VAL A 122 3.65 24.26 8.14
N CYS A 123 3.17 24.62 6.95
CA CYS A 123 2.93 23.65 5.89
C CYS A 123 4.21 22.92 5.46
N ALA A 124 4.23 21.59 5.54
CA ALA A 124 5.38 20.75 5.17
C ALA A 124 5.67 20.72 3.65
N ASN A 125 4.71 21.09 2.81
CA ASN A 125 4.96 21.26 1.38
C ASN A 125 6.00 22.36 1.15
N THR A 126 7.16 21.96 0.62
CA THR A 126 8.34 22.82 0.42
C THR A 126 8.10 24.00 -0.51
N ARG A 127 7.07 23.93 -1.38
CA ARG A 127 6.65 25.05 -2.23
C ARG A 127 5.69 26.00 -1.52
N CYS A 128 4.87 25.51 -0.59
CA CYS A 128 3.86 26.31 0.09
C CYS A 128 4.41 27.03 1.32
N LYS A 129 4.99 26.31 2.29
CA LYS A 129 5.59 26.82 3.55
C LYS A 129 4.74 27.83 4.36
N THR A 130 3.47 28.02 4.04
CA THR A 130 2.58 28.95 4.72
C THR A 130 2.40 28.56 6.19
N ARG A 131 2.28 29.59 7.03
CA ARG A 131 1.95 29.49 8.45
C ARG A 131 0.47 29.80 8.64
N PHE A 132 -0.22 28.98 9.42
CA PHE A 132 -1.64 29.16 9.74
C PHE A 132 -1.96 28.53 11.10
N CYS A 133 -3.13 28.86 11.65
CA CYS A 133 -3.65 28.29 12.89
C CYS A 133 -4.95 27.55 12.56
#